data_AF-A0A7C7RR96-F1
#
_entry.id   AF-A0A7C7RR96-F1
#
_cell.length_a   1.000
_cell.length_b   1.000
_cell.length_c   1.000
_cell.angle_alpha   90.00
_cell.angle_beta   90.00
_cell.angle_gamma   90.00
#
_symmetry.space_group_name_H-M   'P 1'
#
loop_
_entity.id
_entity.type
_entity.pdbx_description
1 polymer ?
#
loop_
_entity_poly.entity_id
_entity_poly.type
_entity_poly.pdbx_seq_one_letter_code
_entity_poly.pdbx_strand_id
1 'polypeptide(L)'
;MRLFFLAFDGLDPILVSKWKLKHLLQKKWTSYQSSDEKLTPFLWASIITGLPPEEALPTVHSVLPKNPIFKWVKEHIPWLRGRGLGRLVKRRWVDRRDLARPSIFDQFNSIVIDFPAYNWFMDFEICTKYPFTEVIGDEIRSEILFSTILRHDKYKIQKTISILNQKDWAPAWDIFAVWIHQTDVVNHLFWNNRKRMLGTYLRANSYAKKIKSLLPDGTVMIIASDHGSLNGLHRKEGFVSSSMNLDFDLPKTLTDFYPFLLNILRS
;
A
#
# COMPACT_ATOMS: atom_id res chain seq x y z
N MET A 1 16.60 15.28 2.88
CA MET A 1 15.39 15.65 3.64
C MET A 1 14.82 14.38 4.25
N ARG A 2 13.91 14.48 5.23
CA ARG A 2 13.17 13.29 5.69
C ARG A 2 11.97 13.03 4.77
N LEU A 3 11.65 11.76 4.57
CA LEU A 3 10.50 11.32 3.78
C LEU A 3 9.49 10.61 4.68
N PHE A 4 8.27 11.11 4.74
CA PHE A 4 7.12 10.35 5.24
C PHE A 4 6.29 9.85 4.06
N PHE A 5 6.16 8.53 3.90
CA PHE A 5 5.42 7.91 2.81
C PHE A 5 4.12 7.27 3.31
N LEU A 6 2.99 7.93 3.09
CA LEU A 6 1.66 7.42 3.40
C LEU A 6 1.08 6.73 2.16
N ALA A 7 1.17 5.41 2.14
CA ALA A 7 0.68 4.57 1.07
C ALA A 7 -0.77 4.12 1.31
N PHE A 8 -1.60 4.15 0.29
CA PHE A 8 -2.98 3.65 0.31
C PHE A 8 -3.19 2.63 -0.80
N ASP A 9 -3.89 1.54 -0.51
CA ASP A 9 -4.37 0.61 -1.54
C ASP A 9 -5.59 1.20 -2.24
N GLY A 10 -5.56 1.31 -3.58
CA GLY A 10 -6.74 1.71 -4.37
C GLY A 10 -7.33 3.10 -4.05
N LEU A 11 -6.53 4.07 -3.59
CA LEU A 11 -7.00 5.46 -3.43
C LEU A 11 -7.22 6.11 -4.81
N ASP A 12 -8.47 6.44 -5.13
CA ASP A 12 -8.80 6.91 -6.47
C ASP A 12 -8.68 8.44 -6.63
N PRO A 13 -7.91 8.94 -7.62
CA PRO A 13 -7.71 10.38 -7.84
C PRO A 13 -9.01 11.13 -8.16
N ILE A 14 -9.98 10.50 -8.84
CA ILE A 14 -11.28 11.13 -9.15
C ILE A 14 -12.05 11.37 -7.87
N LEU A 15 -12.12 10.39 -6.97
CA LEU A 15 -12.84 10.52 -5.70
C LEU A 15 -12.19 11.55 -4.78
N VAL A 16 -10.84 11.54 -4.70
CA VAL A 16 -10.08 12.52 -3.92
C VAL A 16 -10.34 13.95 -4.40
N SER A 17 -10.32 14.18 -5.71
CA SER A 17 -10.58 15.48 -6.33
C SER A 17 -12.05 15.89 -6.17
N LYS A 18 -12.99 15.01 -6.54
CA LYS A 18 -14.44 15.25 -6.48
C LYS A 18 -14.92 15.64 -5.10
N TRP A 19 -14.38 15.01 -4.05
CA TRP A 19 -14.74 15.32 -2.66
C TRP A 19 -13.84 16.38 -2.00
N LYS A 20 -12.94 17.00 -2.77
CA LYS A 20 -12.06 18.10 -2.32
C LYS A 20 -11.31 17.74 -1.04
N LEU A 21 -10.73 16.55 -0.98
CA LEU A 21 -10.04 16.02 0.20
C LEU A 21 -8.68 16.71 0.37
N LYS A 22 -8.70 17.93 0.91
CA LYS A 22 -7.54 18.84 0.97
C LYS A 22 -6.28 18.28 1.61
N HIS A 23 -6.41 17.36 2.56
CA HIS A 23 -5.26 16.73 3.22
C HIS A 23 -4.74 15.51 2.46
N LEU A 24 -5.46 15.01 1.47
CA LEU A 24 -4.92 14.07 0.49
C LEU A 24 -4.32 14.82 -0.71
N LEU A 25 -4.98 15.87 -1.21
CA LEU A 25 -4.50 16.68 -2.35
C LEU A 25 -3.17 17.40 -2.08
N GLN A 26 -2.85 17.72 -0.82
CA GLN A 26 -1.58 18.37 -0.44
C GLN A 26 -1.27 19.63 -1.27
N LYS A 27 0.01 20.00 -1.50
CA LYS A 27 0.40 21.20 -2.26
C LYS A 27 0.46 20.94 -3.76
N LYS A 28 1.11 19.85 -4.16
CA LYS A 28 1.19 19.36 -5.55
C LYS A 28 0.60 17.96 -5.58
N TRP A 29 -0.25 17.65 -6.55
CA TRP A 29 -0.80 16.31 -6.76
C TRP A 29 -1.05 16.05 -8.23
N THR A 30 -1.09 14.78 -8.60
CA THR A 30 -1.50 14.31 -9.93
C THR A 30 -2.02 12.88 -9.83
N SER A 31 -2.66 12.39 -10.89
CA SER A 31 -2.72 10.96 -11.18
C SER A 31 -1.47 10.52 -11.94
N TYR A 32 -1.12 9.25 -11.84
CA TYR A 32 -0.02 8.64 -12.59
C TYR A 32 -0.47 7.30 -13.20
N GLN A 33 0.25 6.86 -14.23
CA GLN A 33 -0.03 5.60 -14.92
C GLN A 33 0.49 4.41 -14.11
N SER A 34 -0.45 3.58 -13.67
CA SER A 34 -0.22 2.31 -12.99
C SER A 34 -0.80 1.15 -13.82
N SER A 35 -1.21 0.06 -13.16
CA SER A 35 -1.85 -1.12 -13.72
C SER A 35 -3.00 -1.57 -12.82
N ASP A 36 -4.09 -2.02 -13.43
CA ASP A 36 -5.25 -2.68 -12.83
C ASP A 36 -5.18 -4.22 -12.91
N GLU A 37 -4.23 -4.74 -13.69
CA GLU A 37 -4.04 -6.18 -13.96
C GLU A 37 -3.09 -6.85 -12.97
N LYS A 38 -2.36 -6.07 -12.17
CA LYS A 38 -1.36 -6.59 -11.23
C LYS A 38 -1.87 -6.51 -9.80
N LEU A 39 -1.47 -7.48 -8.99
CA LEU A 39 -1.78 -7.50 -7.57
C LEU A 39 -0.94 -6.45 -6.83
N THR A 40 -1.51 -5.86 -5.78
CA THR A 40 -0.91 -4.88 -4.86
C THR A 40 0.59 -5.12 -4.57
N PRO A 41 1.08 -6.34 -4.23
CA PRO A 41 2.49 -6.53 -3.90
C PRO A 41 3.44 -6.26 -5.07
N PHE A 42 3.03 -6.55 -6.29
CA PHE A 42 3.87 -6.33 -7.48
C PHE A 42 3.97 -4.83 -7.79
N LEU A 43 2.86 -4.11 -7.64
CA LEU A 43 2.83 -2.66 -7.82
C LEU A 43 3.70 -1.94 -6.77
N TRP A 44 3.56 -2.30 -5.50
CA TRP A 44 4.39 -1.73 -4.44
C TRP A 44 5.86 -2.15 -4.54
N ALA A 45 6.15 -3.40 -4.93
CA ALA A 45 7.52 -3.83 -5.23
C ALA A 45 8.13 -2.95 -6.33
N SER A 46 7.37 -2.65 -7.39
CA SER A 46 7.81 -1.75 -8.46
C SER A 46 8.14 -0.36 -7.95
N ILE A 47 7.26 0.24 -7.13
CA ILE A 47 7.45 1.57 -6.53
C ILE A 47 8.72 1.63 -5.67
N ILE A 48 8.93 0.65 -4.78
CA ILE A 48 10.01 0.69 -3.79
C ILE A 48 11.35 0.19 -4.33
N THR A 49 11.35 -0.52 -5.46
CA THR A 49 12.58 -0.98 -6.11
C THR A 49 12.92 -0.17 -7.34
N GLY A 50 11.96 0.46 -8.03
CA GLY A 50 12.15 1.13 -9.33
C GLY A 50 12.26 0.18 -10.52
N LEU A 51 11.91 -1.10 -10.36
CA LEU A 51 11.85 -2.08 -11.45
C LEU A 51 10.41 -2.27 -11.93
N PRO A 52 10.16 -2.72 -13.17
CA PRO A 52 8.84 -3.17 -13.60
C PRO A 52 8.25 -4.23 -12.64
N PRO A 53 6.92 -4.35 -12.48
CA PRO A 53 6.31 -5.18 -11.42
C PRO A 53 6.79 -6.65 -11.38
N GLU A 54 6.91 -7.30 -12.53
CA GLU A 54 7.33 -8.70 -12.68
C GLU A 54 8.82 -8.89 -12.38
N GLU A 55 9.63 -7.89 -12.73
CA GLU A 55 11.06 -7.87 -12.45
C GLU A 55 11.32 -7.55 -10.97
N ALA A 56 10.52 -6.65 -10.38
CA ALA A 56 10.64 -6.23 -8.99
C ALA A 56 10.34 -7.37 -8.01
N LEU A 57 9.34 -8.20 -8.34
CA LEU A 57 8.91 -9.33 -7.55
C LEU A 57 8.84 -10.59 -8.45
N PRO A 58 9.96 -11.30 -8.66
CA PRO A 58 10.08 -12.43 -9.59
C PRO A 58 9.43 -13.71 -9.05
N THR A 59 8.24 -13.59 -8.49
CA THR A 59 7.44 -14.69 -7.95
C THR A 59 6.09 -14.71 -8.66
N VAL A 60 5.47 -15.88 -8.76
CA VAL A 60 4.17 -15.99 -9.46
C VAL A 60 2.98 -15.63 -8.54
N HIS A 61 3.20 -15.51 -7.23
CA HIS A 61 2.13 -15.39 -6.26
C HIS A 61 2.48 -14.44 -5.12
N SER A 62 1.50 -13.66 -4.66
CA SER A 62 1.59 -12.84 -3.45
C SER A 62 1.77 -13.66 -2.15
N VAL A 63 1.55 -14.97 -2.23
CA VAL A 63 1.61 -15.90 -1.10
C VAL A 63 2.48 -17.10 -1.45
N LEU A 64 3.50 -17.33 -0.62
CA LEU A 64 4.49 -18.37 -0.80
C LEU A 64 4.48 -19.38 0.36
N PRO A 65 4.86 -20.64 0.12
CA PRO A 65 5.18 -21.58 1.19
C PRO A 65 6.28 -21.01 2.11
N LYS A 66 6.14 -21.21 3.43
CA LYS A 66 7.22 -20.89 4.38
C LYS A 66 8.44 -21.79 4.19
N ASN A 67 8.21 -23.05 3.83
CA ASN A 67 9.27 -24.04 3.64
C ASN A 67 9.87 -23.90 2.23
N PRO A 68 11.20 -23.70 2.09
CA PRO A 68 11.88 -23.51 0.81
C PRO A 68 11.69 -24.64 -0.20
N ILE A 69 11.58 -25.90 0.26
CA ILE A 69 11.38 -27.06 -0.62
C ILE A 69 10.03 -26.95 -1.31
N PHE A 70 8.96 -26.64 -0.55
CA PHE A 70 7.63 -26.45 -1.12
C PHE A 70 7.55 -25.21 -2.02
N LYS A 71 8.33 -24.16 -1.73
CA LYS A 71 8.47 -23.00 -2.63
C LYS A 71 9.06 -23.44 -3.97
N TRP A 72 10.20 -24.12 -3.94
CA TRP A 72 10.88 -24.63 -5.14
C TRP A 72 9.97 -25.56 -5.97
N VAL A 73 9.29 -26.50 -5.32
CA VAL A 73 8.32 -27.41 -5.97
C VAL A 73 7.21 -26.61 -6.65
N LYS A 74 6.61 -25.63 -5.98
CA LYS A 74 5.52 -24.83 -6.53
C LYS A 74 5.97 -24.03 -7.77
N GLU A 75 7.21 -23.55 -7.76
CA GLU A 75 7.81 -22.77 -8.86
C GLU A 75 8.16 -23.66 -10.06
N HIS A 76 8.78 -24.81 -9.83
CA HIS A 76 9.36 -25.65 -10.90
C HIS A 76 8.48 -26.82 -11.35
N ILE A 77 7.39 -27.13 -10.63
CA ILE A 77 6.55 -28.30 -10.89
C ILE A 77 5.08 -27.85 -11.10
N PRO A 78 4.73 -27.27 -12.28
CA PRO A 78 3.45 -26.60 -12.49
C PRO A 78 2.21 -27.51 -12.41
N TRP A 79 2.33 -28.79 -12.80
CA TRP A 79 1.23 -29.75 -12.77
C TRP A 79 0.71 -30.11 -11.35
N LEU A 80 1.47 -29.77 -10.30
CA LEU A 80 1.04 -29.90 -8.90
C LEU A 80 0.27 -28.67 -8.40
N ARG A 81 0.25 -27.57 -9.17
CA ARG A 81 -0.54 -26.38 -8.84
C ARG A 81 -2.04 -26.72 -8.90
N GLY A 82 -2.82 -26.15 -7.98
CA GLY A 82 -4.28 -26.34 -7.97
C GLY A 82 -4.81 -27.64 -7.35
N ARG A 83 -3.96 -28.64 -7.05
CA ARG A 83 -4.39 -29.94 -6.47
C ARG A 83 -4.76 -29.93 -4.98
N GLY A 84 -5.07 -28.76 -4.40
CA GLY A 84 -5.47 -28.64 -2.99
C GLY A 84 -4.37 -28.88 -1.93
N LEU A 85 -3.23 -29.48 -2.28
CA LEU A 85 -2.09 -29.76 -1.40
C LEU A 85 -1.55 -28.52 -0.67
N GLY A 86 -1.71 -27.34 -1.26
CA GLY A 86 -1.29 -26.08 -0.66
C GLY A 86 -2.05 -25.68 0.60
N ARG A 87 -3.20 -26.31 0.94
CA ARG A 87 -3.97 -26.00 2.17
C ARG A 87 -3.26 -26.48 3.44
N LEU A 88 -2.42 -27.51 3.33
CA LEU A 88 -1.68 -28.11 4.45
C LEU A 88 -0.30 -27.46 4.68
N VAL A 89 0.14 -26.62 3.74
CA VAL A 89 1.46 -25.99 3.78
C VAL A 89 1.35 -24.64 4.47
N LYS A 90 2.14 -24.41 5.53
CA LYS A 90 2.23 -23.08 6.17
C LYS A 90 2.68 -22.04 5.13
N ARG A 91 1.94 -20.94 5.05
CA ARG A 91 2.15 -19.86 4.07
C ARG A 91 2.69 -18.60 4.73
N ARG A 92 3.35 -17.77 3.93
CA ARG A 92 3.73 -16.39 4.27
C ARG A 92 3.44 -15.50 3.08
N TRP A 93 3.27 -14.21 3.35
CA TRP A 93 3.19 -13.25 2.27
C TRP A 93 4.59 -13.06 1.67
N VAL A 94 4.64 -12.65 0.42
CA VAL A 94 5.85 -12.11 -0.18
C VAL A 94 6.36 -10.95 0.68
N ASP A 95 7.66 -10.87 0.88
CA ASP A 95 8.27 -9.82 1.70
C ASP A 95 9.61 -9.40 1.10
N ARG A 96 10.36 -8.56 1.83
CA ARG A 96 11.63 -8.00 1.37
C ARG A 96 12.63 -9.05 0.85
N ARG A 97 12.52 -10.31 1.27
CA ARG A 97 13.40 -11.41 0.84
C ARG A 97 13.09 -11.93 -0.56
N ASP A 98 11.91 -11.62 -1.08
CA ASP A 98 11.46 -12.05 -2.40
C ASP A 98 11.62 -10.95 -3.46
N LEU A 99 12.03 -9.73 -3.06
CA LEU A 99 12.35 -8.65 -4.00
C LEU A 99 13.60 -8.99 -4.82
N ALA A 100 13.63 -8.61 -6.09
CA ALA A 100 14.79 -8.85 -6.96
C ALA A 100 16.03 -8.01 -6.60
N ARG A 101 15.84 -6.89 -5.88
CA ARG A 101 16.92 -6.04 -5.39
C ARG A 101 16.53 -5.35 -4.08
N PRO A 102 17.50 -4.82 -3.31
CA PRO A 102 17.20 -3.99 -2.14
C PRO A 102 16.25 -2.85 -2.50
N SER A 103 15.24 -2.65 -1.67
CA SER A 103 14.29 -1.54 -1.81
C SER A 103 14.95 -0.22 -1.41
N ILE A 104 14.25 0.89 -1.66
CA ILE A 104 14.65 2.19 -1.13
C ILE A 104 14.69 2.18 0.41
N PHE A 105 13.85 1.37 1.07
CA PHE A 105 13.85 1.26 2.53
C PHE A 105 15.09 0.57 3.08
N ASP A 106 15.75 -0.27 2.28
CA ASP A 106 16.99 -0.96 2.70
C ASP A 106 18.23 -0.05 2.59
N GLN A 107 18.14 1.05 1.83
CA GLN A 107 19.26 1.97 1.56
C GLN A 107 19.37 3.11 2.57
N PHE A 108 18.34 3.31 3.39
CA PHE A 108 18.23 4.42 4.32
C PHE A 108 17.73 3.91 5.66
N ASN A 109 17.92 4.70 6.71
CA ASN A 109 17.39 4.36 8.02
C ASN A 109 15.86 4.49 8.02
N SER A 110 15.17 3.36 7.87
CA SER A 110 13.74 3.33 7.51
C SER A 110 12.88 2.69 8.59
N ILE A 111 11.81 3.37 8.97
CA ILE A 111 10.70 2.80 9.74
C ILE A 111 9.59 2.45 8.75
N VAL A 112 9.24 1.17 8.66
CA VAL A 112 8.22 0.71 7.72
C VAL A 112 7.13 -0.05 8.47
N ILE A 113 5.87 0.36 8.32
CA ILE A 113 4.72 -0.26 8.98
C ILE A 113 3.83 -0.92 7.93
N ASP A 114 3.82 -2.25 7.97
CA ASP A 114 2.88 -3.12 7.24
C ASP A 114 2.83 -2.85 5.73
N PHE A 115 4.00 -2.78 5.08
CA PHE A 115 4.10 -2.36 3.68
C PHE A 115 4.16 -3.58 2.72
N PRO A 116 3.32 -3.63 1.66
CA PRO A 116 3.26 -4.76 0.75
C PRO A 116 4.61 -5.09 0.09
N ALA A 117 4.89 -6.38 -0.08
CA ALA A 117 6.16 -6.91 -0.58
C ALA A 117 7.42 -6.54 0.24
N TYR A 118 7.27 -5.89 1.41
CA TYR A 118 8.40 -5.56 2.27
C TYR A 118 8.29 -6.21 3.66
N ASN A 119 7.29 -5.80 4.45
CA ASN A 119 7.07 -6.32 5.80
C ASN A 119 5.60 -6.42 6.20
N TRP A 120 4.69 -6.43 5.23
CA TRP A 120 3.27 -6.57 5.50
C TRP A 120 2.91 -7.89 6.21
N PHE A 121 1.91 -7.78 7.06
CA PHE A 121 1.28 -8.83 7.80
C PHE A 121 -0.24 -8.63 7.71
N MET A 122 -0.82 -9.09 6.62
CA MET A 122 -2.27 -9.29 6.54
C MET A 122 -2.60 -10.67 7.11
N ASP A 123 -3.64 -10.77 7.93
CA ASP A 123 -4.02 -12.07 8.47
C ASP A 123 -4.50 -13.00 7.35
N PHE A 124 -3.77 -14.09 7.12
CA PHE A 124 -4.12 -15.10 6.14
C PHE A 124 -5.51 -15.68 6.39
N GLU A 125 -5.90 -15.80 7.65
CA GLU A 125 -7.19 -16.33 8.03
C GLU A 125 -8.31 -15.40 7.58
N ILE A 126 -8.12 -14.09 7.61
CA ILE A 126 -9.11 -13.14 7.09
C ILE A 126 -9.28 -13.32 5.59
N CYS A 127 -8.19 -13.32 4.82
CA CYS A 127 -8.27 -13.44 3.35
C CYS A 127 -8.73 -14.82 2.87
N THR A 128 -8.50 -15.88 3.66
CA THR A 128 -8.97 -17.23 3.33
C THR A 128 -10.39 -17.50 3.81
N LYS A 129 -10.82 -16.91 4.92
CA LYS A 129 -12.19 -17.02 5.42
C LYS A 129 -13.16 -16.11 4.67
N TYR A 130 -12.66 -15.00 4.13
CA TYR A 130 -13.42 -13.99 3.42
C TYR A 130 -12.73 -13.62 2.09
N PRO A 131 -12.63 -14.56 1.13
CA PRO A 131 -12.12 -14.24 -0.19
C PRO A 131 -13.10 -13.29 -0.89
N PHE A 132 -12.60 -12.23 -1.52
CA PHE A 132 -13.45 -11.18 -2.11
C PHE A 132 -14.57 -11.72 -3.02
N THR A 133 -14.26 -12.74 -3.82
CA THR A 133 -15.23 -13.39 -4.73
C THR A 133 -16.44 -14.02 -4.02
N GLU A 134 -16.31 -14.38 -2.75
CA GLU A 134 -17.40 -14.96 -1.94
C GLU A 134 -18.05 -13.94 -0.99
N VAL A 135 -17.45 -12.76 -0.85
CA VAL A 135 -17.89 -11.74 0.10
C VAL A 135 -18.67 -10.64 -0.60
N ILE A 136 -18.32 -10.30 -1.84
CA ILE A 136 -19.02 -9.30 -2.62
C ILE A 136 -20.49 -9.72 -2.78
N GLY A 137 -21.40 -8.84 -2.37
CA GLY A 137 -22.85 -9.08 -2.39
C GLY A 137 -23.40 -9.74 -1.12
N ASP A 138 -22.55 -10.31 -0.25
CA ASP A 138 -22.94 -10.75 1.10
C ASP A 138 -22.70 -9.61 2.09
N GLU A 139 -23.78 -8.98 2.54
CA GLU A 139 -23.72 -7.83 3.44
C GLU A 139 -23.00 -8.15 4.76
N ILE A 140 -23.34 -9.27 5.40
CA ILE A 140 -22.79 -9.64 6.71
C ILE A 140 -21.28 -9.91 6.60
N ARG A 141 -20.87 -10.69 5.61
CA ARG A 141 -19.45 -10.98 5.39
C ARG A 141 -18.69 -9.73 4.97
N SER A 142 -19.29 -8.87 4.16
CA SER A 142 -18.70 -7.58 3.75
C SER A 142 -18.44 -6.69 4.95
N GLU A 143 -19.39 -6.59 5.89
CA GLU A 143 -19.19 -5.84 7.14
C GLU A 143 -18.08 -6.42 8.01
N ILE A 144 -18.02 -7.75 8.15
CA ILE A 144 -16.97 -8.40 8.95
C ILE A 144 -15.59 -8.16 8.36
N LEU A 145 -15.43 -8.36 7.06
CA LEU A 145 -14.17 -8.12 6.37
C LEU A 145 -13.75 -6.66 6.50
N PHE A 146 -14.64 -5.74 6.13
CA PHE A 146 -14.35 -4.32 6.14
C PHE A 146 -14.03 -3.79 7.55
N SER A 147 -14.84 -4.12 8.55
CA SER A 147 -14.59 -3.71 9.94
C SER A 147 -13.26 -4.24 10.48
N THR A 148 -12.82 -5.42 10.04
CA THR A 148 -11.53 -5.98 10.44
C THR A 148 -10.38 -5.24 9.78
N ILE A 149 -10.47 -4.93 8.49
CA ILE A 149 -9.50 -4.07 7.80
C ILE A 149 -9.44 -2.67 8.45
N LEU A 150 -10.58 -2.07 8.79
CA LEU A 150 -10.61 -0.78 9.48
C LEU A 150 -9.91 -0.82 10.85
N ARG A 151 -10.04 -1.92 11.61
CA ARG A 151 -9.34 -2.09 12.88
C ARG A 151 -7.82 -2.19 12.66
N HIS A 152 -7.38 -2.95 11.66
CA HIS A 152 -5.96 -3.06 11.32
C HIS A 152 -5.37 -1.72 10.89
N ASP A 153 -6.02 -1.00 9.97
CA ASP A 153 -5.57 0.31 9.52
C ASP A 153 -5.57 1.33 10.67
N LYS A 154 -6.58 1.31 11.55
CA LYS A 154 -6.59 2.16 12.74
C LYS A 154 -5.41 1.87 13.65
N TYR A 155 -5.09 0.60 13.89
CA TYR A 155 -3.92 0.20 14.68
C TYR A 155 -2.62 0.71 14.06
N LYS A 156 -2.45 0.58 12.74
CA LYS A 156 -1.27 1.11 12.02
C LYS A 156 -1.10 2.60 12.21
N ILE A 157 -2.19 3.36 12.04
CA ILE A 157 -2.18 4.81 12.25
C ILE A 157 -1.87 5.18 13.71
N GLN A 158 -2.43 4.45 14.67
CA GLN A 158 -2.15 4.67 16.09
C GLN A 158 -0.67 4.39 16.41
N LYS A 159 -0.10 3.33 15.85
CA LYS A 159 1.33 3.01 15.98
C LYS A 159 2.21 4.07 15.31
N THR A 160 1.85 4.54 14.13
CA THR A 160 2.52 5.67 13.46
C THR A 160 2.52 6.90 14.36
N ILE A 161 1.36 7.29 14.87
CA ILE A 161 1.20 8.47 15.74
C ILE A 161 1.98 8.30 17.04
N SER A 162 1.95 7.13 17.67
CA SER A 162 2.68 6.89 18.92
C SER A 162 4.19 7.02 18.72
N ILE A 163 4.70 6.55 17.58
CA ILE A 163 6.11 6.69 17.21
C ILE A 163 6.45 8.16 16.94
N LEU A 164 5.66 8.88 16.14
CA LEU A 164 5.93 10.28 15.81
C LEU A 164 5.88 11.22 17.04
N ASN A 165 5.09 10.86 18.05
CA ASN A 165 5.02 11.62 19.30
C ASN A 165 6.23 11.41 20.24
N GLN A 166 7.07 10.41 19.98
CA GLN A 166 8.31 10.21 20.75
C GLN A 166 9.34 11.25 20.31
N LYS A 167 9.63 12.21 21.18
CA LYS A 167 10.46 13.39 20.87
C LYS A 167 11.87 13.04 20.40
N ASP A 168 12.39 11.87 20.79
CA ASP A 168 13.76 11.46 20.49
C ASP A 168 13.94 10.75 19.15
N TRP A 169 12.84 10.46 18.42
CA TRP A 169 12.91 9.70 17.16
C TRP A 169 13.08 10.55 15.91
N ALA A 170 12.85 11.87 15.98
CA ALA A 170 12.99 12.73 14.80
C ALA A 170 14.38 12.63 14.13
N PRO A 171 15.53 12.52 14.84
CA PRO A 171 16.84 12.32 14.21
C PRO A 171 17.07 10.87 13.72
N ALA A 172 16.20 9.93 14.06
CA ALA A 172 16.48 8.50 13.98
C ALA A 172 15.92 7.81 12.71
N TRP A 173 15.38 8.55 11.74
CA TRP A 173 14.93 7.98 10.48
C TRP A 173 15.03 8.97 9.31
N ASP A 174 15.34 8.42 8.15
CA ASP A 174 15.33 9.10 6.86
C ASP A 174 13.99 8.88 6.16
N ILE A 175 13.45 7.65 6.26
CA ILE A 175 12.16 7.25 5.69
C ILE A 175 11.23 6.71 6.77
N PHE A 176 9.99 7.19 6.79
CA PHE A 176 8.90 6.56 7.54
C PHE A 176 7.76 6.23 6.58
N ALA A 177 7.55 4.94 6.29
CA ALA A 177 6.48 4.46 5.43
C ALA A 177 5.38 3.71 6.21
N VAL A 178 4.12 3.93 5.85
CA VAL A 178 2.97 3.17 6.35
C VAL A 178 1.97 2.94 5.22
N TRP A 179 1.47 1.72 5.09
CA TRP A 179 0.47 1.36 4.09
C TRP A 179 -0.90 1.09 4.70
N ILE A 180 -1.96 1.53 4.02
CA ILE A 180 -3.36 1.54 4.49
C ILE A 180 -4.26 0.91 3.42
N HIS A 181 -5.12 -0.04 3.81
CA HIS A 181 -5.84 -0.92 2.86
C HIS A 181 -7.30 -0.48 2.59
N GLN A 182 -7.94 0.20 3.53
CA GLN A 182 -9.40 0.43 3.56
C GLN A 182 -10.02 1.00 2.29
N THR A 183 -9.28 1.77 1.48
CA THR A 183 -9.80 2.49 0.32
C THR A 183 -10.11 1.57 -0.86
N ASP A 184 -9.30 0.53 -1.07
CA ASP A 184 -9.61 -0.50 -2.06
C ASP A 184 -10.76 -1.40 -1.59
N VAL A 185 -10.69 -1.87 -0.33
CA VAL A 185 -11.70 -2.76 0.25
C VAL A 185 -13.09 -2.14 0.25
N VAL A 186 -13.23 -0.85 0.61
CA VAL A 186 -14.54 -0.19 0.58
C VAL A 186 -15.08 -0.10 -0.84
N ASN A 187 -14.21 0.05 -1.85
CA ASN A 187 -14.63 0.08 -3.24
C ASN A 187 -15.16 -1.29 -3.66
N HIS A 188 -14.43 -2.38 -3.43
CA HIS A 188 -14.91 -3.73 -3.78
C HIS A 188 -16.24 -4.07 -3.12
N LEU A 189 -16.37 -3.79 -1.82
CA LEU A 189 -17.50 -4.25 -1.03
C LEU A 189 -18.72 -3.30 -1.07
N PHE A 190 -18.48 -2.00 -1.23
CA PHE A 190 -19.50 -0.97 -0.98
C PHE A 190 -19.49 0.17 -2.00
N TRP A 191 -19.00 -0.03 -3.23
CA TRP A 191 -18.93 1.02 -4.26
C TRP A 191 -20.26 1.75 -4.51
N ASN A 192 -21.39 1.05 -4.42
CA ASN A 192 -22.73 1.62 -4.60
C ASN A 192 -23.22 2.38 -3.35
N ASN A 193 -22.59 2.19 -2.19
CA ASN A 193 -22.93 2.85 -0.94
C ASN A 193 -22.09 4.13 -0.76
N ARG A 194 -22.63 5.24 -1.29
CA ARG A 194 -21.97 6.56 -1.26
C ARG A 194 -21.56 7.01 0.15
N LYS A 195 -22.35 6.69 1.19
CA LYS A 195 -22.04 7.08 2.57
C LYS A 195 -20.79 6.34 3.08
N ARG A 196 -20.66 5.04 2.81
CA ARG A 196 -19.48 4.24 3.20
C ARG A 196 -18.24 4.67 2.44
N MET A 197 -18.36 4.88 1.13
CA MET A 197 -17.28 5.38 0.29
C MET A 197 -16.77 6.74 0.80
N LEU A 198 -17.65 7.72 0.94
CA LEU A 198 -17.29 9.04 1.45
C LEU A 198 -16.71 8.98 2.86
N GLY A 199 -17.33 8.24 3.78
CA GLY A 199 -16.86 8.10 5.16
C GLY A 199 -15.44 7.52 5.25
N THR A 200 -15.10 6.58 4.38
CA THR A 200 -13.76 5.96 4.33
C THR A 200 -12.72 6.91 3.78
N TYR A 201 -13.05 7.64 2.71
CA TYR A 201 -12.15 8.65 2.14
C TYR A 201 -11.96 9.86 3.07
N LEU A 202 -13.00 10.29 3.79
CA LEU A 202 -12.88 11.29 4.85
C LEU A 202 -11.97 10.81 5.99
N ARG A 203 -12.02 9.51 6.32
CA ARG A 203 -11.11 8.91 7.30
C ARG A 203 -9.66 8.93 6.81
N ALA A 204 -9.41 8.52 5.57
CA ALA A 204 -8.08 8.60 4.93
C ALA A 204 -7.53 10.04 4.95
N ASN A 205 -8.37 11.02 4.60
CA ASN A 205 -8.04 12.44 4.68
C ASN A 205 -7.76 12.91 6.11
N SER A 206 -8.48 12.40 7.11
CA SER A 206 -8.21 12.66 8.52
C SER A 206 -6.86 12.08 8.97
N TYR A 207 -6.50 10.88 8.52
CA TYR A 207 -5.20 10.27 8.80
C TYR A 207 -4.07 11.12 8.24
N ALA A 208 -4.17 11.55 6.97
CA ALA A 208 -3.19 12.43 6.37
C ALA A 208 -3.04 13.76 7.12
N LYS A 209 -4.16 14.37 7.56
CA LYS A 209 -4.14 15.59 8.39
C LYS A 209 -3.36 15.38 9.70
N LYS A 210 -3.73 14.33 10.45
CA LYS A 210 -3.17 14.05 11.78
C LYS A 210 -1.68 13.71 11.71
N ILE A 211 -1.29 12.88 10.76
CA ILE A 211 0.12 12.54 10.55
C ILE A 211 0.90 13.79 10.18
N LYS A 212 0.45 14.57 9.19
CA LYS A 212 1.14 15.78 8.74
C LYS A 212 1.39 16.78 9.87
N SER A 213 0.45 16.95 10.80
CA SER A 213 0.63 17.86 11.95
C SER A 213 1.67 17.40 12.98
N LEU A 214 2.12 16.15 12.90
CA LEU A 214 3.12 15.56 13.80
C LEU A 214 4.49 15.39 13.13
N LEU A 215 4.61 15.68 11.83
CA LEU A 215 5.87 15.51 11.14
C LEU A 215 6.87 16.58 11.57
N PRO A 216 8.14 16.20 11.84
CA PRO A 216 9.20 17.16 12.12
C PRO A 216 9.42 18.12 10.96
N ASP A 217 9.97 19.31 11.26
CA ASP A 217 10.44 20.23 10.23
C ASP A 217 11.45 19.56 9.29
N GLY A 218 11.43 19.97 8.01
CA GLY A 218 12.26 19.36 6.96
C GLY A 218 11.78 17.98 6.47
N THR A 219 10.57 17.55 6.87
CA THR A 219 9.96 16.29 6.39
C THR A 219 9.01 16.54 5.21
N VAL A 220 9.26 15.88 4.08
CA VAL A 220 8.32 15.80 2.95
C VAL A 220 7.36 14.65 3.18
N MET A 221 6.06 14.93 3.16
CA MET A 221 5.03 13.89 3.13
C MET A 221 4.65 13.61 1.68
N ILE A 222 4.85 12.38 1.25
CA ILE A 222 4.31 11.84 0.01
C ILE A 222 3.12 10.95 0.34
N ILE A 223 2.01 11.17 -0.34
CA ILE A 223 0.84 10.29 -0.30
C ILE A 223 0.73 9.64 -1.67
N ALA A 224 0.64 8.32 -1.72
CA ALA A 224 0.41 7.63 -2.98
C ALA A 224 -0.55 6.45 -2.82
N SER A 225 -1.17 6.06 -3.91
CA SER A 225 -1.70 4.71 -4.07
C SER A 225 -0.97 3.97 -5.16
N ASP A 226 -1.00 2.65 -5.09
CA ASP A 226 -0.53 1.77 -6.15
C ASP A 226 -1.44 1.79 -7.36
N HIS A 227 -2.76 1.94 -7.18
CA HIS A 227 -3.73 2.11 -8.26
C HIS A 227 -4.94 2.95 -7.82
N GLY A 228 -5.85 3.21 -8.76
CA GLY A 228 -7.17 3.78 -8.48
C GLY A 228 -8.21 2.67 -8.37
N SER A 229 -9.35 2.98 -7.74
CA SER A 229 -10.45 2.03 -7.59
C SER A 229 -11.78 2.77 -7.61
N LEU A 230 -12.65 2.44 -8.58
CA LEU A 230 -13.94 3.10 -8.77
C LEU A 230 -15.01 2.09 -9.24
N ASN A 231 -16.23 2.24 -8.74
CA ASN A 231 -17.37 1.39 -9.09
C ASN A 231 -17.11 -0.12 -8.86
N GLY A 232 -16.32 -0.46 -7.83
CA GLY A 232 -16.01 -1.85 -7.50
C GLY A 232 -14.92 -2.48 -8.37
N LEU A 233 -14.29 -1.70 -9.25
CA LEU A 233 -13.24 -2.16 -10.16
C LEU A 233 -11.94 -1.38 -9.92
N HIS A 234 -10.82 -2.03 -10.20
CA HIS A 234 -9.51 -1.37 -10.26
C HIS A 234 -9.43 -0.45 -11.48
N ARG A 235 -8.57 0.56 -11.38
CA ARG A 235 -8.28 1.51 -12.43
C ARG A 235 -6.77 1.67 -12.61
N LYS A 236 -6.36 1.96 -13.85
CA LYS A 236 -4.96 2.12 -14.24
C LYS A 236 -4.35 3.42 -13.73
N GLU A 237 -5.11 4.32 -13.11
CA GLU A 237 -4.62 5.61 -12.62
C GLU A 237 -4.46 5.61 -11.10
N GLY A 238 -3.20 5.59 -10.64
CA GLY A 238 -2.86 5.78 -9.23
C GLY A 238 -2.88 7.25 -8.83
N PHE A 239 -2.94 7.51 -7.53
CA PHE A 239 -2.89 8.85 -6.95
C PHE A 239 -1.49 9.15 -6.41
N VAL A 240 -0.99 10.37 -6.58
CA VAL A 240 0.21 10.85 -5.88
C VAL A 240 0.10 12.32 -5.49
N SER A 241 0.56 12.66 -4.29
CA SER A 241 0.67 14.04 -3.84
C SER A 241 1.87 14.29 -2.94
N SER A 242 2.31 15.54 -2.88
CA SER A 242 3.43 16.02 -2.07
C SER A 242 3.02 17.21 -1.20
N SER A 243 3.44 17.19 0.06
CA SER A 243 3.25 18.30 0.99
C SER A 243 4.10 19.53 0.71
N MET A 244 5.11 19.40 -0.15
CA MET A 244 6.03 20.47 -0.55
C MET A 244 6.01 20.68 -2.07
N ASN A 245 6.30 21.92 -2.49
CA ASN A 245 6.61 22.19 -3.89
C ASN A 245 8.07 21.79 -4.08
N LEU A 246 8.28 20.67 -4.75
CA LEU A 246 9.61 20.16 -5.10
C LEU A 246 9.99 20.74 -6.47
N ASP A 247 11.28 20.94 -6.69
CA ASP A 247 11.82 21.47 -7.96
C ASP A 247 11.79 20.44 -9.11
N PHE A 248 11.22 19.26 -8.84
CA PHE A 248 11.03 18.19 -9.81
C PHE A 248 9.57 17.73 -9.86
N ASP A 249 9.25 17.03 -10.93
CA ASP A 249 7.89 16.54 -11.18
C ASP A 249 7.52 15.32 -10.34
N LEU A 250 6.21 15.20 -10.10
CA LEU A 250 5.66 14.01 -9.49
C LEU A 250 5.77 12.82 -10.47
N PRO A 251 5.86 11.58 -9.95
CA PRO A 251 5.95 10.38 -10.77
C PRO A 251 4.83 10.30 -11.83
N LYS A 252 5.17 9.87 -13.04
CA LYS A 252 4.20 9.63 -14.13
C LYS A 252 3.88 8.16 -14.29
N THR A 253 4.77 7.27 -13.85
CA THR A 253 4.62 5.81 -13.87
C THR A 253 5.08 5.18 -12.55
N LEU A 254 4.79 3.90 -12.33
CA LEU A 254 5.23 3.14 -11.14
C LEU A 254 6.74 3.22 -10.91
N THR A 255 7.53 3.03 -11.96
CA THR A 255 9.01 3.00 -11.88
C THR A 255 9.62 4.38 -11.60
N ASP A 256 8.90 5.46 -11.91
CA ASP A 256 9.36 6.83 -11.65
C ASP A 256 9.37 7.18 -10.16
N PHE A 257 8.63 6.43 -9.32
CA PHE A 257 8.62 6.68 -7.88
C PHE A 257 9.99 6.51 -7.25
N TYR A 258 10.73 5.47 -7.62
CA TYR A 258 12.02 5.20 -7.00
C TYR A 258 13.03 6.35 -7.16
N PRO A 259 13.33 6.84 -8.39
CA PRO A 259 14.21 8.01 -8.55
C PRO A 259 13.59 9.28 -7.93
N PHE A 260 12.27 9.45 -7.98
CA PHE A 260 11.58 10.57 -7.32
C PHE A 260 11.81 10.60 -5.81
N LEU A 261 11.61 9.47 -5.12
CA LEU A 261 11.82 9.35 -3.69
C LEU A 261 13.30 9.50 -3.32
N LEU A 262 14.22 8.97 -4.14
CA LEU A 262 15.67 9.18 -3.96
C LEU A 262 16.07 10.66 -4.05
N ASN A 263 15.48 11.42 -4.97
CA ASN A 263 15.76 12.85 -5.10
C ASN A 263 15.34 13.63 -3.85
N ILE A 264 14.19 13.28 -3.25
CA ILE A 264 13.74 13.88 -1.97
C ILE A 264 14.76 13.61 -0.86
N LEU A 265 15.23 12.38 -0.76
CA LEU A 265 16.15 11.97 0.32
C LEU A 265 17.52 12.61 0.20
N ARG A 266 17.98 12.87 -1.05
CA ARG A 266 19.28 13.50 -1.35
C ARG A 266 19.26 15.03 -1.35
N SER A 267 18.08 15.65 -1.32
CA SER A 267 17.92 17.11 -1.17
C SER A 267 18.15 17.54 0.26
#